data_AF-A0A959UKC7-F1
#
_entry.id   AF-A0A959UKC7-F1
#
_cell.length_a   1.000
_cell.length_b   1.000
_cell.length_c   1.000
_cell.angle_alpha   90.00
_cell.angle_beta   90.00
_cell.angle_gamma   90.00
#
_symmetry.space_group_name_H-M   'P 1'
#
loop_
_entity.id
_entity.type
_entity.pdbx_description
1 polymer ?
#
loop_
_entity_poly.entity_id
_entity_poly.type
_entity_poly.pdbx_seq_one_letter_code
_entity_poly.pdbx_strand_id
1 'polypeptide(L)'
;EPEGDSKETSFSFDITKEMTPNVYVNITYIQPHAGTANDLPIRLYGVQPVMVEDPQTKLQPVIDMPDVLKPEKPFTIKISEKNNHPMTYTLAVVDDGLLDLTRFKTPDPWSDFYTKEALGVKTWDMYDLVLGAYGGKLEQLFAIGGDDAELKKSEAKANRFKPVVMFLGPFELKKGSNEHTLQMPRYVGSVRTMVIAGHEGAYGFEDKTTPVKNPLMLLGTLPRVLGPGESVKLPVTVFAMDEKVREVKVSVKTNEMLIPAGSADMDLKFSSPGEEVVYFDLTVPEKTGVGKVEIVAESGKEKAAWDIEIQVRNPNPPVKRFYETIIQPGAEWEQMYEPVGIEGTNSGLLEISNIPPIDFGKRLKYLVRYPYGCAEQTTSSAFPQLFLEEVMELDPRMVARIHLNVEEAIQRLYFMQHSNGGFKYWPSAVTANDWASSYAGHFMLVAESKGYELPAGFKDRWVKYQKDAARSWVYYQKDFPQYYYTYHLQQAYRLYTLALAGEPDLSSMNRFREQKGLSS
;
A
#
# COMPACT_ATOMS: atom_id res chain seq x y z
N GLU A 1 28.11 -8.95 56.46
CA GLU A 1 28.73 -10.28 56.23
C GLU A 1 27.61 -11.28 56.05
N PRO A 2 27.80 -12.35 55.26
CA PRO A 2 26.79 -13.40 55.17
C PRO A 2 26.56 -14.01 56.56
N GLU A 3 25.30 -14.03 57.01
CA GLU A 3 24.87 -14.67 58.26
C GLU A 3 24.10 -15.94 57.91
N GLY A 4 24.44 -17.06 58.55
CA GLY A 4 23.84 -18.35 58.23
C GLY A 4 24.31 -19.50 59.12
N ASP A 5 23.46 -20.53 59.27
CA ASP A 5 23.82 -21.84 59.83
C ASP A 5 24.34 -22.75 58.70
N SER A 6 24.87 -23.93 59.04
CA SER A 6 25.39 -25.01 58.20
C SER A 6 24.53 -25.47 57.01
N LYS A 7 23.33 -24.89 56.79
CA LYS A 7 22.40 -25.24 55.69
C LYS A 7 21.97 -24.07 54.80
N GLU A 8 22.12 -22.82 55.23
CA GLU A 8 21.65 -21.65 54.48
C GLU A 8 22.57 -20.45 54.72
N THR A 9 22.84 -19.66 53.68
CA THR A 9 23.60 -18.43 53.78
C THR A 9 22.76 -17.28 53.25
N SER A 10 22.42 -16.33 54.13
CA SER A 10 21.61 -15.18 53.77
C SER A 10 22.50 -13.96 53.50
N PHE A 11 22.19 -13.25 52.42
CA PHE A 11 22.84 -12.00 52.05
C PHE A 11 21.78 -10.96 51.69
N SER A 12 21.92 -9.75 52.24
CA SER A 12 21.10 -8.59 51.90
C SER A 12 21.96 -7.49 51.29
N PHE A 13 21.40 -6.77 50.33
CA PHE A 13 21.97 -5.58 49.75
C PHE A 13 20.88 -4.56 49.47
N ASP A 14 21.22 -3.28 49.52
CA ASP A 14 20.30 -2.22 49.20
C ASP A 14 20.19 -2.03 47.69
N ILE A 15 18.95 -1.90 47.21
CA ILE A 15 18.66 -1.60 45.81
C ILE A 15 18.78 -0.09 45.61
N THR A 16 19.49 0.33 44.56
CA THR A 16 19.70 1.74 44.20
C THR A 16 19.16 2.00 42.79
N LYS A 17 18.91 3.27 42.44
CA LYS A 17 18.36 3.65 41.12
C LYS A 17 19.30 3.31 39.97
N GLU A 18 20.61 3.28 40.23
CA GLU A 18 21.64 2.95 39.25
C GLU A 18 21.60 1.47 38.84
N MET A 19 20.82 0.64 39.54
CA MET A 19 20.63 -0.79 39.25
C MET A 19 19.48 -1.06 38.27
N THR A 20 18.74 -0.04 37.84
CA THR A 20 17.68 -0.15 36.82
C THR A 20 18.28 -0.33 35.42
N PRO A 21 17.76 -1.23 34.57
CA PRO A 21 16.56 -2.05 34.76
C PRO A 21 16.79 -3.36 35.53
N ASN A 22 18.03 -3.82 35.63
CA ASN A 22 18.37 -5.01 36.42
C ASN A 22 19.84 -5.09 36.80
N VAL A 23 20.10 -5.83 37.87
CA VAL A 23 21.43 -6.31 38.24
C VAL A 23 21.44 -7.84 38.27
N TYR A 24 22.63 -8.42 38.23
CA TYR A 24 22.80 -9.86 38.37
C TYR A 24 23.51 -10.17 39.67
N VAL A 25 22.92 -11.06 40.46
CA VAL A 25 23.57 -11.64 41.63
C VAL A 25 24.27 -12.91 41.17
N ASN A 26 25.60 -12.93 41.36
CA ASN A 26 26.44 -14.09 41.10
C ASN A 26 26.89 -14.68 42.43
N ILE A 27 26.66 -15.98 42.61
CA ILE A 27 27.13 -16.72 43.77
C ILE A 27 28.01 -17.87 43.27
N THR A 28 29.23 -17.94 43.81
CA THR A 28 30.11 -19.08 43.63
C THR A 28 30.41 -19.71 44.98
N TYR A 29 30.27 -21.03 45.05
CA TYR A 29 30.65 -21.82 46.20
C TYR A 29 31.77 -22.77 45.79
N ILE A 30 32.85 -22.80 46.55
CA ILE A 30 34.02 -23.64 46.31
C ILE A 30 34.22 -24.54 47.52
N GLN A 31 34.19 -25.85 47.32
CA GLN A 31 34.48 -26.80 48.39
C GLN A 31 35.99 -27.15 48.44
N PRO A 32 36.53 -27.49 49.62
CA PRO A 32 37.92 -27.92 49.75
C PRO A 32 38.20 -29.21 48.96
N HIS A 33 39.27 -29.23 48.15
CA HIS A 33 39.66 -30.38 47.31
C HIS A 33 40.01 -31.66 48.10
N ALA A 34 40.34 -31.56 49.40
CA ALA A 34 40.82 -32.69 50.20
C ALA A 34 39.72 -33.70 50.63
N GLY A 35 38.44 -33.39 50.42
CA GLY A 35 37.33 -34.25 50.80
C GLY A 35 36.83 -35.14 49.66
N THR A 36 37.14 -36.43 49.68
CA THR A 36 36.64 -37.44 48.71
C THR A 36 35.35 -38.12 49.17
N ALA A 37 34.63 -37.52 50.12
CA ALA A 37 33.46 -38.13 50.76
C ALA A 37 32.17 -38.01 49.92
N ASN A 38 32.16 -37.17 48.88
CA ASN A 38 31.05 -37.01 47.96
C ASN A 38 31.58 -36.71 46.54
N ASP A 39 30.78 -37.02 45.51
CA ASP A 39 31.08 -36.75 44.10
C ASP A 39 30.53 -35.39 43.63
N LEU A 40 30.35 -34.42 44.53
CA LEU A 40 29.80 -33.11 44.16
C LEU A 40 30.85 -32.25 43.42
N PRO A 41 30.43 -31.35 42.51
CA PRO A 41 31.36 -30.46 41.82
C PRO A 41 32.22 -29.60 42.75
N ILE A 42 33.51 -29.42 42.45
CA ILE A 42 34.45 -28.57 43.23
C ILE A 42 33.95 -27.13 43.34
N ARG A 43 33.25 -26.66 42.31
CA ARG A 43 32.61 -25.35 42.27
C ARG A 43 31.13 -25.48 41.89
N LEU A 44 30.27 -24.82 42.64
CA LEU A 44 28.90 -24.50 42.24
C LEU A 44 28.82 -23.02 41.84
N TYR A 45 28.02 -22.73 40.82
CA TYR A 45 27.89 -21.41 40.23
C TYR A 45 26.41 -21.12 39.96
N GLY A 46 25.92 -20.01 40.48
CA GLY A 46 24.55 -19.53 40.29
C GLY A 46 24.54 -18.07 39.87
N VAL A 47 23.72 -17.74 38.87
CA VAL A 47 23.50 -16.36 38.44
C VAL A 47 22.00 -16.14 38.33
N GLN A 48 21.50 -15.10 38.98
CA GLN A 48 20.10 -14.72 38.95
C GLN A 48 19.97 -13.21 38.64
N PRO A 49 19.17 -12.81 37.63
CA PRO A 49 18.80 -11.42 37.46
C PRO A 49 17.85 -10.99 38.58
N VAL A 50 18.07 -9.78 39.11
CA VAL A 50 17.18 -9.05 39.99
C VAL A 50 16.73 -7.82 39.22
N MET A 51 15.44 -7.78 38.85
CA MET A 51 14.84 -6.63 38.17
C MET A 51 14.67 -5.48 39.18
N VAL A 52 15.05 -4.28 38.78
CA VAL A 52 14.99 -3.08 39.61
C VAL A 52 14.19 -2.01 38.88
N GLU A 53 13.08 -1.62 39.49
CA GLU A 53 12.18 -0.58 38.98
C GLU A 53 12.36 0.70 39.78
N ASP A 54 12.68 1.81 39.10
CA ASP A 54 12.61 3.15 39.66
C ASP A 54 11.24 3.78 39.31
N PRO A 55 10.35 4.04 40.30
CA PRO A 55 9.06 4.67 40.04
C PRO A 55 9.14 6.04 39.37
N GLN A 56 10.26 6.77 39.49
CA GLN A 56 10.45 8.07 38.84
C GLN A 56 10.56 7.97 37.31
N THR A 57 10.89 6.78 36.82
CA THR A 57 10.98 6.51 35.38
C THR A 57 9.61 6.24 34.74
N LYS A 58 8.52 6.16 35.51
CA LYS A 58 7.16 5.95 34.99
C LYS A 58 6.37 7.25 34.97
N LEU A 59 5.89 7.62 33.79
CA LEU A 59 4.88 8.67 33.62
C LEU A 59 3.49 8.03 33.56
N GLN A 60 2.48 8.72 34.07
CA GLN A 60 1.07 8.30 34.00
C GLN A 60 0.24 9.37 33.30
N PRO A 61 0.31 9.44 31.95
CA PRO A 61 -0.57 10.30 31.17
C PRO A 61 -2.04 10.00 31.46
N VAL A 62 -2.89 11.02 31.42
CA VAL A 62 -4.33 10.91 31.62
C VAL A 62 -5.03 11.57 30.44
N ILE A 63 -5.99 10.84 29.85
CA ILE A 63 -6.81 11.29 28.72
C ILE A 63 -8.21 11.63 29.25
N ASP A 64 -8.54 12.91 29.26
CA ASP A 64 -9.89 13.41 29.55
C ASP A 64 -10.56 13.89 28.26
N MET A 65 -11.62 13.20 27.85
CA MET A 65 -12.36 13.47 26.61
C MET A 65 -13.78 12.86 26.71
N PRO A 66 -14.75 13.34 25.91
CA PRO A 66 -16.11 12.80 25.92
C PRO A 66 -16.15 11.28 25.69
N ASP A 67 -17.06 10.58 26.37
CA ASP A 67 -17.21 9.11 26.23
C ASP A 67 -17.91 8.68 24.94
N VAL A 68 -18.50 9.63 24.20
CA VAL A 68 -19.08 9.39 22.88
C VAL A 68 -18.74 10.58 21.99
N LEU A 69 -18.16 10.31 20.82
CA LEU A 69 -17.87 11.32 19.81
C LEU A 69 -18.94 11.30 18.72
N LYS A 70 -19.11 12.45 18.07
CA LYS A 70 -20.03 12.59 16.94
C LYS A 70 -19.24 12.77 15.64
N PRO A 71 -19.60 12.06 14.57
CA PRO A 71 -19.06 12.32 13.23
C PRO A 71 -19.24 13.80 12.85
N GLU A 72 -18.26 14.35 12.14
CA GLU A 72 -18.30 15.73 11.60
C GLU A 72 -18.50 16.83 12.65
N LYS A 73 -18.19 16.54 13.93
CA LYS A 73 -18.19 17.52 15.01
C LYS A 73 -16.80 17.66 15.63
N PRO A 74 -16.47 18.86 16.14
CA PRO A 74 -15.27 19.05 16.92
C PRO A 74 -15.43 18.36 18.28
N PHE A 75 -14.32 17.86 18.81
CA PHE A 75 -14.20 17.32 20.15
C PHE A 75 -12.88 17.74 20.76
N THR A 76 -12.85 17.91 22.09
CA THR A 76 -11.66 18.33 22.82
C THR A 76 -11.10 17.16 23.62
N ILE A 77 -9.79 16.97 23.51
CA ILE A 77 -9.02 16.02 24.30
C ILE A 77 -8.12 16.83 25.23
N LYS A 78 -8.26 16.61 26.53
CA LYS A 78 -7.44 17.22 27.56
C LYS A 78 -6.44 16.18 28.08
N ILE A 79 -5.16 16.51 27.97
CA ILE A 79 -4.06 15.64 28.38
C ILE A 79 -3.37 16.24 29.61
N SER A 80 -3.24 15.43 30.65
CA SER A 80 -2.51 15.77 31.88
C SER A 80 -1.63 14.60 32.32
N GLU A 81 -0.78 14.82 33.33
CA GLU A 81 -0.03 13.75 34.00
C GLU A 81 -0.52 13.65 35.45
N LYS A 82 -0.77 12.43 35.93
CA LYS A 82 -1.45 12.18 37.21
C LYS A 82 -0.76 12.83 38.42
N ASN A 83 0.57 12.86 38.45
CA ASN A 83 1.41 13.42 39.50
C ASN A 83 1.94 14.82 39.14
N ASN A 84 1.46 15.43 38.05
CA ASN A 84 1.96 16.69 37.49
C ASN A 84 3.46 16.67 37.16
N HIS A 85 3.99 15.50 36.75
CA HIS A 85 5.32 15.43 36.19
C HIS A 85 5.35 16.13 34.82
N PRO A 86 6.42 16.88 34.51
CA PRO A 86 6.62 17.39 33.17
C PRO A 86 6.73 16.23 32.18
N MET A 87 6.11 16.39 31.01
CA MET A 87 6.17 15.40 29.95
C MET A 87 6.12 16.00 28.55
N THR A 88 6.84 15.40 27.62
CA THR A 88 6.67 15.62 26.18
C THR A 88 5.90 14.45 25.61
N TYR A 89 4.82 14.70 24.87
CA TYR A 89 3.94 13.62 24.42
C TYR A 89 3.46 13.80 22.98
N THR A 90 3.12 12.68 22.35
CA THR A 90 2.40 12.62 21.07
C THR A 90 0.99 12.13 21.31
N LEU A 91 0.06 12.59 20.48
CA LEU A 91 -1.36 12.24 20.53
C LEU A 91 -1.76 11.62 19.20
N ALA A 92 -2.35 10.43 19.23
CA ALA A 92 -2.90 9.77 18.06
C ALA A 92 -4.38 9.44 18.27
N VAL A 93 -5.20 9.59 17.23
CA VAL A 93 -6.60 9.13 17.19
C VAL A 93 -6.74 8.26 15.95
N VAL A 94 -6.93 6.95 16.16
CA VAL A 94 -6.93 5.97 15.08
C VAL A 94 -8.19 5.12 15.14
N ASP A 95 -8.75 4.76 13.99
CA ASP A 95 -9.82 3.77 13.86
C ASP A 95 -9.42 2.44 14.54
N ASP A 96 -10.18 2.04 15.55
CA ASP A 96 -9.92 0.85 16.35
C ASP A 96 -10.03 -0.43 15.49
N GLY A 97 -10.95 -0.44 14.52
CA GLY A 97 -11.08 -1.54 13.57
C GLY A 97 -9.86 -1.70 12.66
N LEU A 98 -9.14 -0.61 12.36
CA LEU A 98 -7.88 -0.66 11.62
C LEU A 98 -6.75 -1.25 12.48
N LEU A 99 -6.70 -0.86 13.76
CA LEU A 99 -5.72 -1.39 14.73
C LEU A 99 -5.92 -2.90 14.95
N ASP A 100 -7.16 -3.36 15.00
CA ASP A 100 -7.52 -4.75 15.25
C ASP A 100 -7.08 -5.71 14.13
N LEU A 101 -6.99 -5.25 12.88
CA LEU A 101 -6.52 -6.07 11.75
C LEU A 101 -5.13 -6.67 12.01
N THR A 102 -4.26 -5.91 12.68
CA THR A 102 -2.90 -6.34 13.04
C THR A 102 -2.74 -6.58 14.54
N ARG A 103 -3.83 -6.55 15.31
CA ARG A 103 -3.81 -6.59 16.79
C ARG A 103 -2.85 -5.56 17.39
N PHE A 104 -2.83 -4.36 16.82
CA PHE A 104 -1.91 -3.30 17.23
C PHE A 104 -2.16 -2.90 18.69
N LYS A 105 -1.09 -2.91 19.47
CA LYS A 105 -1.10 -2.45 20.87
C LYS A 105 -0.54 -1.03 20.93
N THR A 106 -1.10 -0.21 21.82
CA THR A 106 -0.52 1.09 22.13
C THR A 106 0.93 0.88 22.55
N PRO A 107 1.90 1.57 21.92
CA PRO A 107 3.31 1.40 22.26
C PRO A 107 3.57 1.71 23.74
N ASP A 108 4.27 0.81 24.41
CA ASP A 108 4.73 0.95 25.79
C ASP A 108 6.25 1.22 25.81
N PRO A 109 6.66 2.50 25.68
CA PRO A 109 8.07 2.85 25.66
C PRO A 109 8.80 2.47 26.96
N TRP A 110 8.11 2.44 28.10
CA TRP A 110 8.77 2.13 29.38
C TRP A 110 9.25 0.68 29.38
N SER A 111 8.38 -0.26 28.99
CA SER A 111 8.74 -1.68 28.91
C SER A 111 9.83 -1.97 27.88
N ASP A 112 9.90 -1.19 26.80
CA ASP A 112 10.94 -1.33 25.77
C ASP A 112 12.30 -0.81 26.27
N PHE A 113 12.36 0.39 26.85
CA PHE A 113 13.62 1.00 27.31
C PHE A 113 14.14 0.42 28.62
N TYR A 114 13.25 -0.06 29.50
CA TYR A 114 13.60 -0.70 30.77
C TYR A 114 13.45 -2.23 30.72
N THR A 115 13.62 -2.81 29.53
CA THR A 115 13.68 -4.26 29.36
C THR A 115 14.91 -4.85 30.06
N LYS A 116 14.88 -6.15 30.34
CA LYS A 116 16.00 -6.84 30.97
C LYS A 116 17.24 -6.78 30.08
N GLU A 117 18.31 -6.16 30.58
CA GLU A 117 19.62 -6.18 29.96
C GLU A 117 20.36 -7.50 30.22
N ALA A 118 21.07 -7.99 29.20
CA ALA A 118 21.86 -9.21 29.28
C ALA A 118 23.07 -9.04 30.23
N LEU A 119 23.51 -10.13 30.85
CA LEU A 119 24.72 -10.11 31.68
C LEU A 119 25.94 -9.76 30.81
N GLY A 120 26.49 -8.56 30.99
CA GLY A 120 27.70 -8.10 30.29
C GLY A 120 29.02 -8.68 30.82
N VAL A 121 28.99 -9.43 31.92
CA VAL A 121 30.18 -10.05 32.53
C VAL A 121 30.49 -11.39 31.88
N LYS A 122 31.72 -11.52 31.38
CA LYS A 122 32.25 -12.80 30.90
C LYS A 122 33.09 -13.44 32.00
N THR A 123 32.66 -14.60 32.51
CA THR A 123 33.39 -15.38 33.51
C THR A 123 34.21 -16.46 32.83
N TRP A 124 35.47 -16.60 33.22
CA TRP A 124 36.38 -17.66 32.76
C TRP A 124 36.92 -18.41 33.96
N ASP A 125 37.03 -19.73 33.86
CA ASP A 125 37.60 -20.57 34.90
C ASP A 125 38.20 -21.87 34.34
N MET A 126 38.93 -22.58 35.20
CA MET A 126 39.62 -23.83 34.86
C MET A 126 39.12 -25.01 35.70
N TYR A 127 37.98 -24.90 36.41
CA TYR A 127 37.50 -25.97 37.29
C TYR A 127 37.10 -27.23 36.50
N ASP A 128 36.65 -27.01 35.27
CA ASP A 128 36.43 -28.04 34.24
C ASP A 128 37.70 -28.83 33.88
N LEU A 129 38.90 -28.29 34.10
CA LEU A 129 40.17 -28.96 33.77
C LEU A 129 40.79 -29.69 34.98
N VAL A 130 40.13 -29.65 36.14
CA VAL A 130 40.56 -30.39 37.34
C VAL A 130 40.14 -31.85 37.20
N LEU A 131 41.13 -32.76 37.21
CA LEU A 131 40.93 -34.21 37.04
C LEU A 131 40.15 -34.80 38.23
N GLY A 132 38.83 -34.87 38.10
CA GLY A 132 37.91 -35.52 39.03
C GLY A 132 36.50 -34.92 38.94
N ALA A 133 35.52 -35.77 38.58
CA ALA A 133 34.07 -35.51 38.55
C ALA A 133 33.55 -34.56 37.44
N TYR A 134 33.49 -35.07 36.21
CA TYR A 134 32.62 -34.52 35.14
C TYR A 134 31.25 -35.18 35.16
N GLY A 135 30.19 -34.38 35.21
CA GLY A 135 28.80 -34.80 35.04
C GLY A 135 28.01 -33.83 34.17
N GLY A 136 28.06 -34.04 32.84
CA GLY A 136 27.03 -33.63 31.87
C GLY A 136 27.04 -32.18 31.36
N LYS A 137 27.30 -32.01 30.05
CA LYS A 137 26.87 -30.81 29.30
C LYS A 137 25.48 -31.07 28.71
N LEU A 138 24.56 -30.13 28.90
CA LEU A 138 23.30 -30.07 28.18
C LEU A 138 23.42 -28.99 27.12
N GLU A 139 23.48 -29.37 25.84
CA GLU A 139 23.38 -28.42 24.74
C GLU A 139 21.92 -28.00 24.55
N GLN A 140 21.63 -26.71 24.66
CA GLN A 140 20.37 -26.14 24.20
C GLN A 140 20.42 -26.01 22.67
N LEU A 141 19.48 -26.67 22.00
CA LEU A 141 19.18 -26.44 20.59
C LEU A 141 18.79 -24.97 20.37
N PHE A 142 19.53 -24.30 19.51
CA PHE A 142 19.09 -23.04 18.93
C PHE A 142 17.82 -23.28 18.10
N ALA A 143 16.74 -22.61 18.46
CA ALA A 143 15.55 -22.53 17.62
C ALA A 143 15.88 -21.66 16.40
N ILE A 144 15.80 -22.25 15.21
CA ILE A 144 15.75 -21.52 13.94
C ILE A 144 14.34 -20.90 13.87
N GLY A 145 14.25 -19.60 14.11
CA GLY A 145 13.03 -18.83 13.92
C GLY A 145 13.22 -17.84 12.78
N GLY A 146 12.34 -17.89 11.78
CA GLY A 146 12.22 -16.86 10.77
C GLY A 146 11.62 -17.36 9.48
N ASP A 147 10.30 -17.24 9.34
CA ASP A 147 9.68 -16.95 8.06
C ASP A 147 8.32 -16.28 8.31
N ASP A 148 8.36 -14.96 8.47
CA ASP A 148 7.16 -14.14 8.35
C ASP A 148 6.98 -13.86 6.86
N ALA A 149 6.22 -14.75 6.21
CA ALA A 149 5.92 -14.64 4.80
C ALA A 149 5.17 -13.33 4.55
N GLU A 150 5.86 -12.39 3.92
CA GLU A 150 5.36 -11.08 3.52
C GLU A 150 4.07 -11.24 2.69
N LEU A 151 2.92 -10.94 3.31
CA LEU A 151 1.65 -10.85 2.61
C LEU A 151 1.72 -9.67 1.64
N LYS A 152 1.83 -10.00 0.35
CA LYS A 152 1.76 -9.05 -0.77
C LYS A 152 0.57 -8.11 -0.61
N LYS A 153 0.86 -6.80 -0.43
CA LYS A 153 -0.15 -5.72 -0.46
C LYS A 153 -0.95 -5.81 -1.76
N SER A 154 -2.27 -5.99 -1.63
CA SER A 154 -3.19 -5.85 -2.76
C SER A 154 -3.20 -4.40 -3.25
N GLU A 155 -3.33 -4.21 -4.57
CA GLU A 155 -3.52 -2.90 -5.19
C GLU A 155 -4.56 -2.06 -4.43
N ALA A 156 -4.21 -0.79 -4.16
CA ALA A 156 -5.07 0.15 -3.46
C ALA A 156 -6.36 0.37 -4.25
N LYS A 157 -7.41 -0.37 -3.88
CA LYS A 157 -8.78 -0.08 -4.29
C LYS A 157 -9.13 1.32 -3.80
N ALA A 158 -9.83 2.10 -4.63
CA ALA A 158 -10.40 3.38 -4.22
C ALA A 158 -11.12 3.22 -2.87
N ASN A 159 -10.57 3.85 -1.84
CA ASN A 159 -11.01 3.63 -0.47
C ASN A 159 -12.29 4.43 -0.25
N ARG A 160 -13.46 3.76 -0.31
CA ARG A 160 -14.78 4.39 -0.09
C ARG A 160 -14.94 4.91 1.35
N PHE A 161 -14.05 4.50 2.25
CA PHE A 161 -14.01 4.93 3.65
C PHE A 161 -12.61 5.45 3.94
N LYS A 162 -12.46 6.76 4.17
CA LYS A 162 -11.20 7.31 4.68
C LYS A 162 -11.10 6.90 6.16
N PRO A 163 -10.16 6.03 6.55
CA PRO A 163 -10.03 5.63 7.95
C PRO A 163 -9.62 6.85 8.79
N VAL A 164 -10.00 6.85 10.06
CA VAL A 164 -9.54 7.88 11.00
C VAL A 164 -8.09 7.58 11.35
N VAL A 165 -7.18 8.46 10.93
CA VAL A 165 -5.77 8.42 11.31
C VAL A 165 -5.32 9.86 11.53
N MET A 166 -5.28 10.28 12.80
CA MET A 166 -4.78 11.59 13.20
C MET A 166 -3.57 11.37 14.10
N PHE A 167 -2.48 12.09 13.84
CA PHE A 167 -1.27 12.05 14.66
C PHE A 167 -0.78 13.48 14.86
N LEU A 168 -0.61 13.87 16.12
CA LEU A 168 -0.26 15.22 16.53
C LEU A 168 0.90 15.21 17.54
N GLY A 169 1.64 16.33 17.56
CA GLY A 169 2.74 16.56 18.48
C GLY A 169 4.12 16.48 17.78
N PRO A 170 5.21 16.43 18.57
CA PRO A 170 5.22 16.38 20.03
C PRO A 170 4.72 17.69 20.68
N PHE A 171 4.15 17.58 21.88
CA PHE A 171 3.73 18.71 22.72
C PHE A 171 4.43 18.65 24.07
N GLU A 172 4.79 19.81 24.62
CA GLU A 172 5.35 19.90 25.97
C GLU A 172 4.26 20.24 26.99
N LEU A 173 4.28 19.52 28.12
CA LEU A 173 3.48 19.79 29.30
C LEU A 173 4.40 19.97 30.50
N LYS A 174 4.36 21.14 31.15
CA LYS A 174 5.15 21.38 32.37
C LYS A 174 4.39 20.95 33.63
N LYS A 175 3.18 21.49 33.83
CA LYS A 175 2.23 21.16 34.90
C LYS A 175 0.81 21.42 34.42
N GLY A 176 -0.18 20.74 35.02
CA GLY A 176 -1.59 20.92 34.67
C GLY A 176 -1.97 20.10 33.44
N SER A 177 -2.58 20.73 32.45
CA SER A 177 -3.15 20.05 31.29
C SER A 177 -3.05 20.88 30.02
N ASN A 178 -2.91 20.21 28.88
CA ASN A 178 -3.03 20.79 27.55
C ASN A 178 -4.33 20.32 26.89
N GLU A 179 -5.02 21.20 26.17
CA GLU A 179 -6.25 20.89 25.44
C GLU A 179 -6.00 20.87 23.94
N HIS A 180 -6.53 19.85 23.26
CA HIS A 180 -6.44 19.62 21.83
C HIS A 180 -7.83 19.48 21.23
N THR A 181 -8.25 20.45 20.43
CA THR A 181 -9.53 20.36 19.71
C THR A 181 -9.30 19.77 18.32
N LEU A 182 -9.94 18.64 18.05
CA LEU A 182 -9.87 17.91 16.79
C LEU A 182 -11.24 17.84 16.14
N GLN A 183 -11.27 17.75 14.82
CA GLN A 183 -12.51 17.58 14.05
C GLN A 183 -12.66 16.12 13.66
N MET A 184 -13.71 15.45 14.15
CA MET A 184 -14.00 14.07 13.74
C MET A 184 -14.43 14.06 12.27
N PRO A 185 -13.79 13.29 11.37
CA PRO A 185 -14.28 13.14 10.01
C PRO A 185 -15.63 12.42 9.99
N ARG A 186 -16.17 12.24 8.79
CA ARG A 186 -17.36 11.42 8.54
C ARG A 186 -17.02 9.93 8.75
N TYR A 187 -16.94 9.52 10.00
CA TYR A 187 -16.60 8.17 10.45
C TYR A 187 -17.57 7.70 11.53
N VAL A 188 -17.91 6.41 11.49
CA VAL A 188 -18.76 5.74 12.47
C VAL A 188 -18.07 4.44 12.85
N GLY A 189 -17.98 4.17 14.15
CA GLY A 189 -17.26 3.02 14.68
C GLY A 189 -16.69 3.33 16.06
N SER A 190 -15.46 2.91 16.32
CA SER A 190 -14.71 3.25 17.52
C SER A 190 -13.33 3.78 17.14
N VAL A 191 -12.86 4.80 17.86
CA VAL A 191 -11.50 5.30 17.71
C VAL A 191 -10.74 5.06 19.01
N ARG A 192 -9.47 4.67 18.89
CA ARG A 192 -8.54 4.62 20.01
C ARG A 192 -7.72 5.90 20.03
N THR A 193 -7.88 6.66 21.10
CA THR A 193 -7.01 7.81 21.40
C THR A 193 -5.82 7.31 22.18
N MET A 194 -4.61 7.48 21.67
CA MET A 194 -3.37 7.02 22.28
C MET A 194 -2.48 8.21 22.61
N VAL A 195 -1.90 8.20 23.80
CA VAL A 195 -0.88 9.14 24.24
C VAL A 195 0.38 8.37 24.57
N ILE A 196 1.50 8.82 24.02
CA ILE A 196 2.83 8.30 24.34
C ILE A 196 3.65 9.48 24.84
N ALA A 197 4.24 9.34 26.02
CA ALA A 197 4.93 10.41 26.73
C ALA A 197 6.35 10.00 27.13
N GLY A 198 7.24 10.99 27.13
CA GLY A 198 8.62 10.84 27.59
C GLY A 198 9.17 12.14 28.19
N HIS A 199 10.00 12.02 29.22
CA HIS A 199 10.73 13.13 29.84
C HIS A 199 11.92 12.64 30.65
N GLU A 200 13.14 13.08 30.31
CA GLU A 200 14.36 12.79 31.09
C GLU A 200 14.51 11.31 31.51
N GLY A 201 14.26 10.37 30.60
CA GLY A 201 14.35 8.93 30.89
C GLY A 201 13.12 8.33 31.58
N ALA A 202 12.12 9.15 31.93
CA ALA A 202 10.80 8.69 32.31
C ALA A 202 9.90 8.51 31.08
N TYR A 203 9.13 7.44 31.04
CA TYR A 203 8.24 7.10 29.92
C TYR A 203 6.89 6.64 30.42
N GLY A 204 5.87 6.86 29.60
CA GLY A 204 4.52 6.39 29.90
C GLY A 204 3.63 6.42 28.67
N PHE A 205 2.53 5.71 28.75
CA PHE A 205 1.51 5.71 27.72
C PHE A 205 0.14 5.60 28.39
N GLU A 206 -0.89 5.99 27.64
CA GLU A 206 -2.29 5.77 28.02
C GLU A 206 -3.12 5.67 26.73
N ASP A 207 -4.21 4.92 26.77
CA ASP A 207 -5.16 4.91 25.67
C ASP A 207 -6.62 4.85 26.12
N LYS A 208 -7.51 5.39 25.28
CA LYS A 208 -8.95 5.40 25.50
C LYS A 208 -9.69 5.09 24.20
N THR A 209 -10.38 3.95 24.17
CA THR A 209 -11.32 3.63 23.08
C THR A 209 -12.65 4.34 23.29
N THR A 210 -13.08 5.10 22.28
CA THR A 210 -14.30 5.90 22.33
C THR A 210 -15.19 5.63 21.11
N PRO A 211 -16.48 5.29 21.28
CA PRO A 211 -17.40 5.12 20.16
C PRO A 211 -17.68 6.46 19.46
N VAL A 212 -17.73 6.42 18.13
CA VAL A 212 -18.12 7.52 17.26
C VAL A 212 -19.47 7.18 16.63
N LYS A 213 -20.55 7.82 17.09
CA LYS A 213 -21.91 7.54 16.61
C LYS A 213 -22.81 8.77 16.66
N ASN A 214 -23.81 8.79 15.77
CA ASN A 214 -24.94 9.71 15.84
C ASN A 214 -26.22 8.96 16.25
N PRO A 215 -27.20 9.64 16.88
CA PRO A 215 -28.49 9.02 17.24
C PRO A 215 -29.24 8.41 16.04
N LEU A 216 -29.13 9.05 14.88
CA LEU A 216 -29.71 8.59 13.62
C LEU A 216 -28.60 8.54 12.56
N MET A 217 -28.52 7.44 11.82
CA MET A 217 -27.53 7.26 10.74
C MET A 217 -28.14 6.56 9.52
N LEU A 218 -27.46 6.69 8.38
CA LEU A 218 -27.86 6.09 7.11
C LEU A 218 -26.69 5.42 6.41
N LEU A 219 -26.98 4.31 5.75
CA LEU A 219 -26.08 3.67 4.80
C LEU A 219 -26.85 3.31 3.54
N GLY A 220 -26.64 4.08 2.47
CA GLY A 220 -27.13 3.74 1.14
C GLY A 220 -26.10 2.95 0.36
N THR A 221 -26.51 1.84 -0.25
CA THR A 221 -25.60 1.00 -1.04
C THR A 221 -26.04 0.92 -2.50
N LEU A 222 -25.14 1.31 -3.41
CA LEU A 222 -25.27 1.11 -4.85
C LEU A 222 -24.07 0.32 -5.40
N PRO A 223 -24.22 -0.33 -6.57
CA PRO A 223 -23.12 -0.87 -7.36
C PRO A 223 -22.03 0.17 -7.66
N ARG A 224 -20.92 -0.26 -8.24
CA ARG A 224 -19.82 0.66 -8.61
C ARG A 224 -20.10 1.46 -9.87
N VAL A 225 -20.87 0.88 -10.78
CA VAL A 225 -21.23 1.45 -12.08
C VAL A 225 -22.62 0.97 -12.45
N LEU A 226 -23.30 1.72 -13.30
CA LEU A 226 -24.58 1.34 -13.91
C LEU A 226 -24.49 1.48 -15.43
N GLY A 227 -25.32 0.72 -16.13
CA GLY A 227 -25.56 0.83 -17.56
C GLY A 227 -26.75 1.76 -17.87
N PRO A 228 -26.76 2.44 -19.02
CA PRO A 228 -27.97 3.10 -19.54
C PRO A 228 -29.14 2.12 -19.64
N GLY A 229 -30.34 2.55 -19.26
CA GLY A 229 -31.56 1.73 -19.32
C GLY A 229 -31.73 0.71 -18.18
N GLU A 230 -30.77 0.58 -17.26
CA GLU A 230 -30.88 -0.34 -16.13
C GLU A 230 -31.88 0.16 -15.07
N SER A 231 -32.49 -0.80 -14.35
CA SER A 231 -33.24 -0.53 -13.11
C SER A 231 -32.47 -1.11 -11.93
N VAL A 232 -32.36 -0.34 -10.85
CA VAL A 232 -31.61 -0.72 -9.65
C VAL A 232 -32.43 -0.45 -8.39
N LYS A 233 -32.32 -1.35 -7.41
CA LYS A 233 -32.84 -1.13 -6.06
C LYS A 233 -31.73 -0.52 -5.20
N LEU A 234 -32.01 0.63 -4.61
CA LEU A 234 -31.20 1.27 -3.60
C LEU A 234 -31.69 0.80 -2.21
N PRO A 235 -31.02 -0.19 -1.58
CA PRO A 235 -31.19 -0.44 -0.15
C PRO A 235 -30.60 0.72 0.65
N VAL A 236 -31.40 1.25 1.57
CA VAL A 236 -30.99 2.23 2.57
C VAL A 236 -31.21 1.62 3.94
N THR A 237 -30.12 1.35 4.65
CA THR A 237 -30.17 0.94 6.05
C THR A 237 -30.22 2.19 6.92
N VAL A 238 -31.22 2.25 7.78
CA VAL A 238 -31.42 3.33 8.76
C VAL A 238 -31.11 2.78 10.13
N PHE A 239 -30.18 3.41 10.84
CA PHE A 239 -29.78 3.00 12.18
C PHE A 239 -30.33 3.98 13.21
N ALA A 240 -31.19 3.50 14.10
CA ALA A 240 -31.65 4.20 15.29
C ALA A 240 -30.76 3.78 16.47
N MET A 241 -29.81 4.64 16.86
CA MET A 241 -28.79 4.33 17.87
C MET A 241 -29.12 4.89 19.26
N ASP A 242 -30.30 5.48 19.42
CA ASP A 242 -30.78 6.20 20.61
C ASP A 242 -32.30 5.97 20.76
N GLU A 243 -32.78 5.73 21.98
CA GLU A 243 -34.19 5.42 22.29
C GLU A 243 -35.17 6.56 21.89
N LYS A 244 -34.65 7.77 21.72
CA LYS A 244 -35.45 8.92 21.28
C LYS A 244 -35.80 8.89 19.78
N VAL A 245 -35.08 8.11 18.97
CA VAL A 245 -35.33 7.97 17.54
C VAL A 245 -36.42 6.92 17.35
N ARG A 246 -37.63 7.38 17.00
CA ARG A 246 -38.82 6.52 16.86
C ARG A 246 -39.40 6.59 15.46
N GLU A 247 -40.00 7.71 15.11
CA GLU A 247 -40.55 7.93 13.77
C GLU A 247 -39.48 8.59 12.90
N VAL A 248 -39.06 7.90 11.84
CA VAL A 248 -38.00 8.35 10.93
C VAL A 248 -38.60 8.48 9.54
N LYS A 249 -38.53 9.69 8.97
CA LYS A 249 -38.85 9.92 7.57
C LYS A 249 -37.58 9.83 6.75
N VAL A 250 -37.53 8.95 5.74
CA VAL A 250 -36.42 8.78 4.80
C VAL A 250 -36.84 9.30 3.43
N SER A 251 -36.00 10.11 2.80
CA SER A 251 -36.24 10.67 1.47
C SER A 251 -35.02 10.50 0.58
N VAL A 252 -35.25 10.28 -0.71
CA VAL A 252 -34.19 10.15 -1.72
C VAL A 252 -34.35 11.24 -2.76
N LYS A 253 -33.27 12.00 -2.99
CA LYS A 253 -33.15 13.00 -4.03
C LYS A 253 -32.10 12.56 -5.03
N THR A 254 -32.40 12.73 -6.30
CA THR A 254 -31.50 12.35 -7.39
C THR A 254 -31.40 13.44 -8.45
N ASN A 255 -30.40 13.33 -9.33
CA ASN A 255 -30.32 14.12 -10.56
C ASN A 255 -30.97 13.39 -11.75
N GLU A 256 -30.89 13.99 -12.94
CA GLU A 256 -31.51 13.46 -14.17
C GLU A 256 -30.98 12.09 -14.64
N MET A 257 -29.92 11.57 -14.03
CA MET A 257 -29.28 10.28 -14.38
C MET A 257 -29.87 9.09 -13.61
N LEU A 258 -30.64 9.33 -12.55
CA LEU A 258 -31.29 8.29 -11.74
C LEU A 258 -32.69 8.78 -11.39
N ILE A 259 -33.72 8.13 -11.91
CA ILE A 259 -35.11 8.57 -11.75
C ILE A 259 -35.80 7.63 -10.76
N PRO A 260 -36.34 8.12 -9.64
CA PRO A 260 -37.10 7.28 -8.71
C PRO A 260 -38.35 6.71 -9.39
N ALA A 261 -38.52 5.40 -9.31
CA ALA A 261 -39.68 4.67 -9.80
C ALA A 261 -40.62 4.35 -8.63
N GLY A 262 -41.45 5.31 -8.24
CA GLY A 262 -42.39 5.18 -7.12
C GLY A 262 -42.23 6.30 -6.09
N SER A 263 -42.52 5.98 -4.82
CA SER A 263 -42.36 6.96 -3.72
C SER A 263 -40.89 7.23 -3.45
N ALA A 264 -40.50 8.51 -3.44
CA ALA A 264 -39.19 8.97 -3.04
C ALA A 264 -39.10 9.21 -1.51
N ASP A 265 -40.21 9.04 -0.79
CA ASP A 265 -40.32 9.17 0.65
C ASP A 265 -40.83 7.86 1.27
N MET A 266 -40.26 7.46 2.41
CA MET A 266 -40.66 6.30 3.20
C MET A 266 -40.64 6.65 4.69
N ASP A 267 -41.64 6.19 5.43
CA ASP A 267 -41.71 6.35 6.89
C ASP A 267 -41.37 5.03 7.59
N LEU A 268 -40.52 5.11 8.60
CA LEU A 268 -40.09 4.00 9.45
C LEU A 268 -40.46 4.27 10.90
N LYS A 269 -40.77 3.19 11.63
CA LYS A 269 -41.06 3.24 13.07
C LYS A 269 -40.14 2.27 13.82
N PHE A 270 -39.38 2.81 14.76
CA PHE A 270 -38.51 2.05 15.66
C PHE A 270 -39.14 1.98 17.05
N SER A 271 -39.23 0.77 17.60
CA SER A 271 -39.70 0.53 18.99
C SER A 271 -38.55 0.54 20.00
N SER A 272 -37.33 0.24 19.55
CA SER A 272 -36.09 0.26 20.32
C SER A 272 -34.92 0.61 19.40
N PRO A 273 -33.72 0.93 19.94
CA PRO A 273 -32.53 1.05 19.12
C PRO A 273 -32.30 -0.20 18.26
N GLY A 274 -31.91 0.00 17.01
CA GLY A 274 -31.81 -1.06 16.01
C GLY A 274 -31.59 -0.50 14.60
N GLU A 275 -31.72 -1.37 13.60
CA GLU A 275 -31.60 -1.02 12.19
C GLU A 275 -32.79 -1.56 11.40
N GLU A 276 -33.22 -0.80 10.39
CA GLU A 276 -34.25 -1.21 9.43
C GLU A 276 -33.79 -0.85 8.02
N VAL A 277 -34.26 -1.61 7.02
CA VAL A 277 -33.88 -1.41 5.61
C VAL A 277 -35.10 -1.03 4.79
N VAL A 278 -34.99 0.09 4.07
CA VAL A 278 -35.95 0.50 3.05
C VAL A 278 -35.33 0.42 1.66
N TYR A 279 -36.17 0.19 0.65
CA TYR A 279 -35.73 0.04 -0.73
C TYR A 279 -36.37 1.12 -1.58
N PHE A 280 -35.54 1.81 -2.36
CA PHE A 280 -36.00 2.74 -3.39
C PHE A 280 -35.66 2.18 -4.77
N ASP A 281 -36.65 2.03 -5.63
CA ASP A 281 -36.44 1.65 -7.02
C ASP A 281 -35.99 2.88 -7.83
N LEU A 282 -34.86 2.77 -8.52
CA LEU A 282 -34.30 3.81 -9.39
C LEU A 282 -34.15 3.27 -10.81
N THR A 283 -34.45 4.09 -11.81
CA THR A 283 -34.25 3.77 -13.22
C THR A 283 -33.23 4.71 -13.85
N VAL A 284 -32.34 4.16 -14.66
CA VAL A 284 -31.30 4.91 -15.38
C VAL A 284 -31.85 5.24 -16.78
N PRO A 285 -31.86 6.51 -17.22
CA PRO A 285 -32.24 6.84 -18.59
C PRO A 285 -31.20 6.30 -19.60
N GLU A 286 -31.54 6.32 -20.88
CA GLU A 286 -30.65 5.96 -22.00
C GLU A 286 -29.55 7.01 -22.25
N LYS A 287 -28.77 7.33 -21.22
CA LYS A 287 -27.72 8.35 -21.22
C LYS A 287 -26.54 7.90 -20.36
N THR A 288 -25.34 8.42 -20.66
CA THR A 288 -24.12 8.20 -19.87
C THR A 288 -23.76 9.46 -19.09
N GLY A 289 -23.17 9.31 -17.90
CA GLY A 289 -22.82 10.46 -17.06
C GLY A 289 -22.64 10.06 -15.60
N VAL A 290 -22.60 11.04 -14.70
CA VAL A 290 -22.50 10.81 -13.26
C VAL A 290 -23.88 10.93 -12.63
N GLY A 291 -24.37 9.83 -12.08
CA GLY A 291 -25.55 9.80 -11.23
C GLY A 291 -25.23 10.28 -9.82
N LYS A 292 -26.11 11.10 -9.27
CA LYS A 292 -26.03 11.59 -7.89
C LYS A 292 -27.28 11.17 -7.13
N VAL A 293 -27.10 10.65 -5.93
CA VAL A 293 -28.16 10.27 -5.00
C VAL A 293 -27.84 10.88 -3.65
N GLU A 294 -28.72 11.72 -3.13
CA GLU A 294 -28.71 12.24 -1.76
C GLU A 294 -29.85 11.57 -0.99
N ILE A 295 -29.52 10.87 0.08
CA ILE A 295 -30.49 10.23 0.97
C ILE A 295 -30.55 11.06 2.25
N VAL A 296 -31.74 11.45 2.69
CA VAL A 296 -31.93 12.23 3.90
C VAL A 296 -32.91 11.52 4.82
N ALA A 297 -32.54 11.36 6.09
CA ALA A 297 -33.44 10.86 7.12
C ALA A 297 -33.55 11.82 8.28
N GLU A 298 -34.78 11.99 8.77
CA GLU A 298 -35.12 12.95 9.82
C GLU A 298 -35.98 12.28 10.89
N SER A 299 -35.64 12.53 12.16
CA SER A 299 -36.42 12.09 13.32
C SER A 299 -36.36 13.15 14.42
N GLY A 300 -37.44 13.91 14.59
CA GLY A 300 -37.46 15.05 15.52
C GLY A 300 -36.42 16.12 15.17
N LYS A 301 -35.38 16.25 16.01
CA LYS A 301 -34.24 17.18 15.78
C LYS A 301 -33.03 16.51 15.14
N GLU A 302 -33.03 15.18 15.03
CA GLU A 302 -31.92 14.42 14.48
C GLU A 302 -32.07 14.31 12.97
N LYS A 303 -30.97 14.53 12.25
CA LYS A 303 -30.92 14.48 10.79
C LYS A 303 -29.65 13.77 10.35
N ALA A 304 -29.78 12.90 9.36
CA ALA A 304 -28.67 12.22 8.70
C ALA A 304 -28.79 12.40 7.19
N ALA A 305 -27.66 12.57 6.51
CA ALA A 305 -27.59 12.70 5.06
C ALA A 305 -26.50 11.78 4.47
N TRP A 306 -26.79 11.16 3.33
CA TRP A 306 -25.89 10.23 2.66
C TRP A 306 -25.84 10.44 1.15
N ASP A 307 -24.69 10.89 0.67
CA ASP A 307 -24.46 11.20 -0.74
C ASP A 307 -23.71 10.07 -1.44
N ILE A 308 -24.17 9.71 -2.64
CA ILE A 308 -23.54 8.70 -3.49
C ILE A 308 -23.42 9.28 -4.90
N GLU A 309 -22.19 9.28 -5.42
CA GLU A 309 -21.93 9.49 -6.84
C GLU A 309 -21.62 8.14 -7.50
N ILE A 310 -22.21 7.90 -8.67
CA ILE A 310 -22.06 6.65 -9.42
C ILE A 310 -21.93 6.92 -10.91
N GLN A 311 -20.99 6.22 -11.56
CA GLN A 311 -20.79 6.36 -13.00
C GLN A 311 -21.80 5.51 -13.77
N VAL A 312 -22.59 6.15 -14.62
CA VAL A 312 -23.35 5.50 -15.68
C VAL A 312 -22.47 5.44 -16.92
N ARG A 313 -22.13 4.23 -17.38
CA ARG A 313 -21.26 4.03 -18.55
C ARG A 313 -21.79 2.93 -19.44
N ASN A 314 -21.56 3.06 -20.73
CA ASN A 314 -21.85 1.98 -21.67
C ASN A 314 -20.88 0.81 -21.42
N PRO A 315 -21.37 -0.43 -21.22
CA PRO A 315 -20.50 -1.60 -21.07
C PRO A 315 -19.83 -2.01 -22.39
N ASN A 316 -20.36 -1.57 -23.53
CA ASN A 316 -19.84 -1.92 -24.85
C ASN A 316 -18.61 -1.08 -25.21
N PRO A 317 -17.65 -1.66 -25.95
CA PRO A 317 -16.51 -0.91 -26.46
C PRO A 317 -16.97 0.19 -27.43
N PRO A 318 -16.21 1.29 -27.55
CA PRO A 318 -16.49 2.34 -28.53
C PRO A 318 -16.51 1.78 -29.96
N VAL A 319 -17.56 2.08 -30.70
CA VAL A 319 -17.66 1.76 -32.13
C VAL A 319 -17.09 2.93 -32.93
N LYS A 320 -16.29 2.62 -33.95
CA LYS A 320 -15.74 3.60 -34.89
C LYS A 320 -16.19 3.25 -36.29
N ARG A 321 -16.72 4.22 -37.03
CA ARG A 321 -16.91 4.16 -38.49
C ARG A 321 -15.94 5.14 -39.13
N PHE A 322 -15.32 4.74 -40.23
CA PHE A 322 -14.39 5.58 -40.99
C PHE A 322 -14.82 5.60 -42.45
N TYR A 323 -14.57 6.75 -43.09
CA TYR A 323 -14.78 6.98 -44.52
C TYR A 323 -13.46 7.53 -45.06
N GLU A 324 -12.93 6.90 -46.10
CA GLU A 324 -11.66 7.30 -46.72
C GLU A 324 -11.91 7.51 -48.21
N THR A 325 -11.38 8.61 -48.76
CA THR A 325 -11.46 8.91 -50.18
C THR A 325 -10.23 9.71 -50.62
N ILE A 326 -9.89 9.63 -51.92
CA ILE A 326 -8.89 10.48 -52.55
C ILE A 326 -9.63 11.48 -53.45
N ILE A 327 -9.53 12.76 -53.13
CA ILE A 327 -10.17 13.84 -53.89
C ILE A 327 -9.20 14.30 -54.98
N GLN A 328 -9.58 14.12 -56.25
CA GLN A 328 -8.79 14.61 -57.40
C GLN A 328 -8.86 16.14 -57.51
N PRO A 329 -7.87 16.80 -58.11
CA PRO A 329 -7.89 18.25 -58.31
C PRO A 329 -9.18 18.72 -59.00
N GLY A 330 -9.89 19.67 -58.39
CA GLY A 330 -11.15 20.23 -58.91
C GLY A 330 -12.39 19.37 -58.67
N ALA A 331 -12.27 18.21 -58.01
CA ALA A 331 -13.41 17.39 -57.61
C ALA A 331 -13.96 17.82 -56.24
N GLU A 332 -15.26 17.64 -56.03
CA GLU A 332 -15.93 17.83 -54.75
C GLU A 332 -16.24 16.47 -54.11
N TRP A 333 -16.23 16.40 -52.78
CA TRP A 333 -16.61 15.21 -52.02
C TRP A 333 -17.65 15.54 -50.97
N GLU A 334 -18.73 14.77 -50.98
CA GLU A 334 -19.81 14.83 -50.00
C GLU A 334 -20.03 13.43 -49.42
N GLN A 335 -20.15 13.31 -48.10
CA GLN A 335 -20.38 12.04 -47.42
C GLN A 335 -21.45 12.21 -46.34
N MET A 336 -22.60 11.59 -46.56
CA MET A 336 -23.57 11.39 -45.49
C MET A 336 -23.04 10.34 -44.51
N TYR A 337 -23.14 10.61 -43.22
CA TYR A 337 -22.76 9.66 -42.17
C TYR A 337 -23.88 9.53 -41.15
N GLU A 338 -24.01 8.32 -40.60
CA GLU A 338 -24.94 8.01 -39.51
C GLU A 338 -24.14 7.91 -38.20
N PRO A 339 -24.42 8.78 -37.20
CA PRO A 339 -23.80 8.68 -35.90
C PRO A 339 -24.05 7.31 -35.25
N VAL A 340 -22.99 6.62 -34.85
CA VAL A 340 -23.09 5.34 -34.13
C VAL A 340 -22.95 5.55 -32.63
N GLY A 341 -23.76 4.86 -31.83
CA GLY A 341 -23.69 4.86 -30.37
C GLY A 341 -24.77 5.74 -29.72
N ILE A 342 -24.55 6.09 -28.45
CA ILE A 342 -25.50 6.84 -27.63
C ILE A 342 -25.27 8.34 -27.82
N GLU A 343 -26.34 9.12 -27.86
CA GLU A 343 -26.29 10.58 -27.95
C GLU A 343 -25.39 11.16 -26.84
N GLY A 344 -24.57 12.16 -27.21
CA GLY A 344 -23.60 12.80 -26.30
C GLY A 344 -22.28 12.04 -26.13
N THR A 345 -22.15 10.83 -26.69
CA THR A 345 -20.88 10.08 -26.70
C THR A 345 -20.12 10.14 -28.03
N ASN A 346 -20.76 10.69 -29.07
CA ASN A 346 -20.21 10.72 -30.42
C ASN A 346 -19.12 11.80 -30.55
N SER A 347 -18.06 11.51 -31.28
CA SER A 347 -17.04 12.49 -31.68
C SER A 347 -16.58 12.20 -33.09
N GLY A 348 -16.22 13.25 -33.84
CA GLY A 348 -15.72 13.17 -35.20
C GLY A 348 -14.29 13.68 -35.32
N LEU A 349 -13.56 13.17 -36.31
CA LEU A 349 -12.25 13.67 -36.73
C LEU A 349 -12.24 13.70 -38.26
N LEU A 350 -11.88 14.84 -38.84
CA LEU A 350 -11.61 14.98 -40.26
C LEU A 350 -10.10 15.20 -40.44
N GLU A 351 -9.47 14.33 -41.23
CA GLU A 351 -8.05 14.43 -41.59
C GLU A 351 -7.97 14.70 -43.10
N ILE A 352 -7.26 15.78 -43.48
CA ILE A 352 -7.02 16.15 -44.88
C ILE A 352 -5.51 16.14 -45.08
N SER A 353 -5.04 15.36 -46.05
CA SER A 353 -3.63 15.15 -46.31
C SER A 353 -3.35 15.09 -47.81
N ASN A 354 -2.20 15.61 -48.22
CA ASN A 354 -1.67 15.50 -49.59
C ASN A 354 -0.87 14.20 -49.83
N ILE A 355 -0.65 13.40 -48.79
CA ILE A 355 -0.10 12.04 -48.82
C ILE A 355 -1.17 11.04 -48.35
N PRO A 356 -1.14 9.76 -48.78
CA PRO A 356 -2.07 8.75 -48.29
C PRO A 356 -2.16 8.74 -46.75
N PRO A 357 -3.35 8.88 -46.16
CA PRO A 357 -3.49 9.09 -44.71
C PRO A 357 -3.09 7.81 -43.95
N ILE A 358 -2.06 7.92 -43.09
CA ILE A 358 -1.61 6.83 -42.21
C ILE A 358 -2.47 6.77 -40.92
N ASP A 359 -3.32 7.79 -40.70
CA ASP A 359 -4.22 7.97 -39.55
C ASP A 359 -3.44 8.01 -38.22
N PHE A 360 -2.49 8.94 -38.13
CA PHE A 360 -1.68 9.16 -36.93
C PHE A 360 -2.56 9.54 -35.72
N GLY A 361 -3.63 10.31 -35.95
CA GLY A 361 -4.56 10.73 -34.90
C GLY A 361 -5.22 9.56 -34.18
N LYS A 362 -5.70 8.53 -34.90
CA LYS A 362 -6.29 7.33 -34.29
C LYS A 362 -5.25 6.49 -33.56
N ARG A 363 -4.09 6.26 -34.18
CA ARG A 363 -3.03 5.40 -33.64
C ARG A 363 -2.50 5.96 -32.32
N LEU A 364 -2.30 7.27 -32.24
CA LEU A 364 -1.88 7.94 -31.01
C LEU A 364 -2.97 7.94 -29.92
N LYS A 365 -4.22 8.25 -30.27
CA LYS A 365 -5.33 8.20 -29.30
C LYS A 365 -5.59 6.79 -28.76
N TYR A 366 -5.37 5.75 -29.58
CA TYR A 366 -5.49 4.35 -29.16
C TYR A 366 -4.40 3.97 -28.15
N LEU A 367 -3.16 4.34 -28.44
CA LEU A 367 -2.00 4.04 -27.61
C LEU A 367 -2.02 4.77 -26.25
N VAL A 368 -2.54 6.00 -26.20
CA VAL A 368 -2.62 6.80 -24.95
C VAL A 368 -3.74 6.32 -24.01
N ARG A 369 -4.77 5.62 -24.49
CA ARG A 369 -5.96 5.23 -23.70
C ARG A 369 -6.01 3.74 -23.29
N TYR A 370 -5.01 2.94 -23.60
CA TYR A 370 -5.07 1.50 -23.37
C TYR A 370 -4.84 1.16 -21.87
N PRO A 371 -5.82 0.60 -21.15
CA PRO A 371 -5.85 0.60 -19.68
C PRO A 371 -5.09 -0.57 -19.03
N TYR A 372 -4.10 -1.14 -19.72
CA TYR A 372 -3.38 -2.32 -19.25
C TYR A 372 -1.88 -2.02 -19.13
N GLY A 373 -1.27 -2.60 -18.09
CA GLY A 373 0.00 -2.14 -17.55
C GLY A 373 1.19 -3.06 -17.80
N CYS A 374 1.20 -3.88 -18.86
CA CYS A 374 2.37 -4.70 -19.25
C CYS A 374 3.58 -3.83 -19.64
N ALA A 375 4.77 -4.45 -19.66
CA ALA A 375 5.95 -3.82 -20.24
C ALA A 375 5.75 -3.47 -21.73
N GLU A 376 5.17 -4.40 -22.52
CA GLU A 376 4.92 -4.19 -23.96
C GLU A 376 3.91 -3.07 -24.23
N GLN A 377 2.85 -2.98 -23.43
CA GLN A 377 1.85 -1.92 -23.55
C GLN A 377 2.38 -0.55 -23.11
N THR A 378 3.14 -0.52 -22.00
CA THR A 378 3.83 0.70 -21.54
C THR A 378 4.82 1.20 -22.58
N THR A 379 5.55 0.28 -23.21
CA THR A 379 6.50 0.60 -24.28
C THR A 379 5.75 1.11 -25.51
N SER A 380 4.74 0.38 -25.99
CA SER A 380 3.97 0.75 -27.18
C SER A 380 3.21 2.06 -27.03
N SER A 381 2.79 2.44 -25.82
CA SER A 381 2.12 3.72 -25.60
C SER A 381 3.07 4.91 -25.69
N ALA A 382 4.31 4.76 -25.23
CA ALA A 382 5.29 5.84 -25.17
C ALA A 382 6.23 5.91 -26.39
N PHE A 383 6.60 4.78 -26.98
CA PHE A 383 7.63 4.72 -28.02
C PHE A 383 7.31 5.58 -29.26
N PRO A 384 6.09 5.55 -29.83
CA PRO A 384 5.78 6.42 -30.97
C PRO A 384 5.83 7.91 -30.63
N GLN A 385 5.63 8.27 -29.35
CA GLN A 385 5.66 9.67 -28.92
C GLN A 385 7.05 10.30 -29.08
N LEU A 386 8.12 9.50 -29.05
CA LEU A 386 9.52 9.96 -29.25
C LEU A 386 9.81 10.50 -30.65
N PHE A 387 8.93 10.23 -31.62
CA PHE A 387 9.11 10.61 -33.03
C PHE A 387 8.06 11.62 -33.52
N LEU A 388 7.11 12.04 -32.67
CA LEU A 388 5.98 12.86 -33.13
C LEU A 388 6.39 14.23 -33.64
N GLU A 389 7.38 14.84 -33.00
CA GLU A 389 7.93 16.14 -33.42
C GLU A 389 8.60 16.10 -34.80
N GLU A 390 9.01 14.91 -35.29
CA GLU A 390 9.62 14.75 -36.61
C GLU A 390 8.59 14.64 -37.75
N VAL A 391 7.37 14.22 -37.42
CA VAL A 391 6.33 13.91 -38.41
C VAL A 391 5.18 14.91 -38.42
N MET A 392 5.03 15.72 -37.39
CA MET A 392 4.00 16.75 -37.31
C MET A 392 4.37 17.90 -36.36
N GLU A 393 3.80 19.07 -36.61
CA GLU A 393 3.89 20.19 -35.67
C GLU A 393 3.04 19.91 -34.42
N LEU A 394 3.64 20.11 -33.25
CA LEU A 394 2.99 19.89 -31.96
C LEU A 394 2.82 21.21 -31.22
N ASP A 395 1.67 21.38 -30.58
CA ASP A 395 1.47 22.52 -29.68
C ASP A 395 2.25 22.32 -28.36
N PRO A 396 2.63 23.40 -27.65
CA PRO A 396 3.44 23.30 -26.43
C PRO A 396 2.83 22.46 -25.30
N ARG A 397 1.49 22.37 -25.21
CA ARG A 397 0.84 21.53 -24.19
C ARG A 397 0.96 20.05 -24.54
N MET A 398 0.92 19.72 -25.83
CA MET A 398 1.13 18.35 -26.29
C MET A 398 2.56 17.90 -26.07
N VAL A 399 3.56 18.76 -26.34
CA VAL A 399 4.98 18.48 -26.05
C VAL A 399 5.19 18.18 -24.57
N ALA A 400 4.67 19.04 -23.67
CA ALA A 400 4.78 18.82 -22.22
C ALA A 400 4.13 17.50 -21.76
N ARG A 401 2.99 17.12 -22.36
CA ARG A 401 2.32 15.85 -22.05
C ARG A 401 3.09 14.64 -22.56
N ILE A 402 3.71 14.73 -23.75
CA ILE A 402 4.57 13.68 -24.28
C ILE A 402 5.78 13.47 -23.37
N HIS A 403 6.41 14.57 -22.94
CA HIS A 403 7.53 14.52 -22.01
C HIS A 403 7.18 13.73 -20.74
N LEU A 404 6.10 14.12 -20.07
CA LEU A 404 5.60 13.42 -18.87
C LEU A 404 5.28 11.94 -19.13
N ASN A 405 4.62 11.62 -20.25
CA ASN A 405 4.27 10.24 -20.58
C ASN A 405 5.51 9.35 -20.76
N VAL A 406 6.56 9.87 -21.39
CA VAL A 406 7.80 9.14 -21.62
C VAL A 406 8.56 8.93 -20.30
N GLU A 407 8.64 9.93 -19.43
CA GLU A 407 9.25 9.80 -18.10
C GLU A 407 8.53 8.75 -17.24
N GLU A 408 7.19 8.80 -17.20
CA GLU A 408 6.38 7.81 -16.49
C GLU A 408 6.56 6.41 -17.06
N ALA A 409 6.69 6.27 -18.39
CA ALA A 409 6.98 4.99 -19.03
C ALA A 409 8.38 4.47 -18.65
N ILE A 410 9.40 5.32 -18.62
CA ILE A 410 10.76 4.95 -18.17
C ILE A 410 10.74 4.46 -16.72
N GLN A 411 10.10 5.22 -15.81
CA GLN A 411 10.00 4.85 -14.40
C GLN A 411 9.23 3.53 -14.22
N ARG A 412 8.11 3.37 -14.92
CA ARG A 412 7.33 2.13 -14.88
C ARG A 412 8.12 0.93 -15.37
N LEU A 413 8.85 1.06 -16.48
CA LEU A 413 9.70 0.02 -17.02
C LEU A 413 10.86 -0.30 -16.06
N TYR A 414 11.44 0.71 -15.40
CA TYR A 414 12.45 0.52 -14.35
C TYR A 414 11.95 -0.39 -13.22
N PHE A 415 10.72 -0.19 -12.72
CA PHE A 415 10.10 -1.09 -11.72
C PHE A 415 9.75 -2.49 -12.26
N MET A 416 9.66 -2.63 -13.59
CA MET A 416 9.49 -3.92 -14.25
C MET A 416 10.81 -4.63 -14.55
N GLN A 417 11.96 -3.97 -14.36
CA GLN A 417 13.26 -4.60 -14.50
C GLN A 417 13.45 -5.62 -13.36
N HIS A 418 13.74 -6.85 -13.73
CA HIS A 418 14.06 -7.93 -12.83
C HIS A 418 15.50 -7.78 -12.31
N SER A 419 15.83 -8.45 -11.20
CA SER A 419 17.16 -8.37 -10.57
C SER A 419 18.31 -8.82 -11.49
N ASN A 420 18.03 -9.71 -12.45
CA ASN A 420 18.98 -10.15 -13.46
C ASN A 420 19.16 -9.15 -14.63
N GLY A 421 18.46 -8.02 -14.64
CA GLY A 421 18.56 -6.95 -15.63
C GLY A 421 17.58 -7.01 -16.81
N GLY A 422 16.90 -8.14 -17.01
CA GLY A 422 15.84 -8.28 -18.02
C GLY A 422 14.51 -7.68 -17.55
N PHE A 423 13.56 -7.49 -18.47
CA PHE A 423 12.25 -6.93 -18.15
C PHE A 423 11.20 -8.02 -17.96
N LYS A 424 10.40 -7.89 -16.91
CA LYS A 424 9.21 -8.72 -16.68
C LYS A 424 8.10 -8.31 -17.66
N TYR A 425 7.33 -9.27 -18.17
CA TYR A 425 6.20 -8.94 -19.04
C TYR A 425 5.05 -8.26 -18.26
N TRP A 426 4.78 -8.78 -17.05
CA TRP A 426 3.82 -8.25 -16.10
C TRP A 426 4.53 -7.86 -14.80
N PRO A 427 4.03 -6.86 -14.04
CA PRO A 427 4.64 -6.47 -12.76
C PRO A 427 4.84 -7.64 -11.76
N SER A 428 3.87 -8.57 -11.76
CA SER A 428 3.82 -9.75 -10.88
C SER A 428 4.64 -10.94 -11.35
N ALA A 429 5.20 -10.90 -12.57
CA ALA A 429 6.00 -12.00 -13.07
C ALA A 429 7.30 -12.15 -12.27
N VAL A 430 7.74 -13.40 -12.09
CA VAL A 430 8.97 -13.72 -11.34
C VAL A 430 10.18 -13.92 -12.25
N THR A 431 9.98 -13.86 -13.56
CA THR A 431 11.03 -14.04 -14.57
C THR A 431 11.01 -12.92 -15.59
N ALA A 432 12.19 -12.66 -16.17
CA ALA A 432 12.32 -11.79 -17.34
C ALA A 432 11.72 -12.45 -18.59
N ASN A 433 11.24 -11.64 -19.51
CA ASN A 433 10.73 -12.05 -20.81
C ASN A 433 11.62 -11.49 -21.93
N ASP A 434 12.09 -12.36 -22.83
CA ASP A 434 13.06 -12.01 -23.87
C ASP A 434 12.58 -10.91 -24.82
N TRP A 435 11.32 -10.98 -25.26
CA TRP A 435 10.74 -9.99 -26.18
C TRP A 435 10.55 -8.65 -25.49
N ALA A 436 9.90 -8.64 -24.33
CA ALA A 436 9.71 -7.42 -23.53
C ALA A 436 11.07 -6.78 -23.19
N SER A 437 12.08 -7.60 -22.90
CA SER A 437 13.42 -7.10 -22.59
C SER A 437 14.05 -6.38 -23.77
N SER A 438 13.94 -6.92 -24.98
CA SER A 438 14.51 -6.30 -26.17
C SER A 438 13.71 -5.07 -26.59
N TYR A 439 12.38 -5.13 -26.52
CA TYR A 439 11.51 -4.02 -26.93
C TYR A 439 11.56 -2.83 -25.97
N ALA A 440 11.43 -3.06 -24.66
CA ALA A 440 11.58 -2.01 -23.65
C ALA A 440 12.99 -1.42 -23.64
N GLY A 441 14.01 -2.27 -23.85
CA GLY A 441 15.40 -1.84 -24.03
C GLY A 441 15.58 -0.93 -25.24
N HIS A 442 14.98 -1.27 -26.39
CA HIS A 442 15.02 -0.43 -27.57
C HIS A 442 14.41 0.95 -27.30
N PHE A 443 13.22 1.00 -26.69
CA PHE A 443 12.60 2.26 -26.28
C PHE A 443 13.50 3.06 -25.34
N MET A 444 14.07 2.43 -24.31
CA MET A 444 14.99 3.05 -23.36
C MET A 444 16.20 3.70 -24.06
N LEU A 445 16.82 3.01 -25.02
CA LEU A 445 17.95 3.54 -25.78
C LEU A 445 17.56 4.73 -26.67
N VAL A 446 16.40 4.66 -27.31
CA VAL A 446 15.91 5.77 -28.14
C VAL A 446 15.55 6.97 -27.26
N ALA A 447 14.89 6.76 -26.12
CA ALA A 447 14.56 7.83 -25.18
C ALA A 447 15.83 8.53 -24.67
N GLU A 448 16.85 7.76 -24.28
CA GLU A 448 18.17 8.31 -23.90
C GLU A 448 18.78 9.15 -25.05
N SER A 449 18.74 8.65 -26.29
CA SER A 449 19.25 9.39 -27.45
C SER A 449 18.48 10.69 -27.76
N LYS A 450 17.23 10.77 -27.30
CA LYS A 450 16.36 11.95 -27.39
C LYS A 450 16.53 12.92 -26.20
N GLY A 451 17.43 12.62 -25.27
CA GLY A 451 17.77 13.49 -24.14
C GLY A 451 16.97 13.22 -22.86
N TYR A 452 16.21 12.13 -22.78
CA TYR A 452 15.55 11.74 -21.53
C TYR A 452 16.55 11.11 -20.55
N GLU A 453 16.44 11.48 -19.27
CA GLU A 453 17.28 10.93 -18.22
C GLU A 453 16.84 9.51 -17.84
N LEU A 454 17.82 8.60 -17.70
CA LEU A 454 17.58 7.23 -17.25
C LEU A 454 17.96 7.07 -15.78
N PRO A 455 17.20 6.27 -15.00
CA PRO A 455 17.60 5.92 -13.64
C PRO A 455 18.99 5.24 -13.58
N ALA A 456 19.71 5.47 -12.49
CA ALA A 456 21.07 4.96 -12.31
C ALA A 456 21.15 3.43 -12.44
N GLY A 457 22.09 2.95 -13.27
CA GLY A 457 22.35 1.54 -13.53
C GLY A 457 21.24 0.82 -14.31
N PHE A 458 20.21 1.53 -14.80
CA PHE A 458 19.10 0.93 -15.54
C PHE A 458 19.59 0.27 -16.84
N LYS A 459 20.32 1.03 -17.65
CA LYS A 459 20.92 0.58 -18.91
C LYS A 459 22.00 -0.47 -18.71
N ASP A 460 22.90 -0.28 -17.75
CA ASP A 460 24.03 -1.22 -17.52
C ASP A 460 23.55 -2.63 -17.18
N ARG A 461 22.55 -2.73 -16.30
CA ARG A 461 21.94 -4.03 -15.95
C ARG A 461 21.27 -4.68 -17.15
N TRP A 462 20.59 -3.89 -17.98
CA TRP A 462 19.96 -4.39 -19.20
C TRP A 462 20.98 -4.87 -20.24
N VAL A 463 22.07 -4.11 -20.47
CA VAL A 463 23.15 -4.52 -21.37
C VAL A 463 23.77 -5.84 -20.91
N LYS A 464 24.05 -5.97 -19.61
CA LYS A 464 24.56 -7.21 -19.03
C LYS A 464 23.63 -8.39 -19.31
N TYR A 465 22.34 -8.24 -18.99
CA TYR A 465 21.32 -9.26 -19.25
C TYR A 465 21.27 -9.67 -20.73
N GLN A 466 21.25 -8.69 -21.65
CA GLN A 466 21.16 -8.98 -23.08
C GLN A 466 22.42 -9.67 -23.60
N LYS A 467 23.63 -9.33 -23.12
CA LYS A 467 24.85 -10.06 -23.48
C LYS A 467 24.80 -11.51 -22.98
N ASP A 468 24.37 -11.74 -21.74
CA ASP A 468 24.25 -13.09 -21.17
C ASP A 468 23.19 -13.92 -21.92
N ALA A 469 22.06 -13.32 -22.28
CA ALA A 469 21.01 -13.95 -23.08
C ALA A 469 21.48 -14.20 -24.53
N ALA A 470 22.28 -13.31 -25.13
CA ALA A 470 22.81 -13.48 -26.48
C ALA A 470 23.81 -14.63 -26.56
N ARG A 471 24.58 -14.87 -25.49
CA ARG A 471 25.58 -15.95 -25.39
C ARG A 471 24.93 -17.29 -25.10
N SER A 472 23.92 -17.30 -24.24
CA SER A 472 23.18 -18.51 -23.86
C SER A 472 22.13 -18.94 -24.89
N TRP A 473 21.94 -18.18 -25.97
CA TRP A 473 20.98 -18.49 -27.03
C TRP A 473 21.18 -19.90 -27.62
N VAL A 474 20.05 -20.58 -27.83
CA VAL A 474 19.97 -21.93 -28.40
C VAL A 474 19.32 -21.85 -29.78
N TYR A 475 19.94 -22.52 -30.76
CA TYR A 475 19.41 -22.64 -32.11
C TYR A 475 18.33 -23.74 -32.15
N TYR A 476 17.16 -23.42 -32.68
CA TYR A 476 16.09 -24.37 -32.92
C TYR A 476 15.96 -24.64 -34.42
N GLN A 477 15.69 -25.90 -34.76
CA GLN A 477 15.43 -26.31 -36.16
C GLN A 477 13.94 -26.21 -36.49
N LYS A 478 13.63 -26.25 -37.79
CA LYS A 478 12.27 -26.06 -38.35
C LYS A 478 11.24 -27.05 -37.82
N ASP A 479 11.69 -28.20 -37.31
CA ASP A 479 10.86 -29.24 -36.69
C ASP A 479 10.17 -28.78 -35.38
N PHE A 480 10.58 -27.62 -34.83
CA PHE A 480 9.94 -26.96 -33.69
C PHE A 480 9.40 -25.57 -34.10
N PRO A 481 8.35 -25.49 -34.94
CA PRO A 481 7.97 -24.25 -35.63
C PRO A 481 7.63 -23.08 -34.69
N GLN A 482 7.02 -23.33 -33.52
CA GLN A 482 6.69 -22.28 -32.56
C GLN A 482 7.94 -21.61 -31.94
N TYR A 483 9.00 -22.40 -31.72
CA TYR A 483 10.27 -21.96 -31.13
C TYR A 483 11.21 -21.41 -32.21
N TYR A 484 11.17 -22.01 -33.40
CA TYR A 484 11.98 -21.67 -34.56
C TYR A 484 11.90 -20.18 -34.94
N TYR A 485 10.69 -19.64 -35.18
CA TYR A 485 10.53 -18.23 -35.54
C TYR A 485 10.83 -17.29 -34.37
N THR A 486 10.31 -17.63 -33.19
CA THR A 486 10.36 -16.76 -32.01
C THR A 486 11.80 -16.56 -31.52
N TYR A 487 12.59 -17.63 -31.40
CA TYR A 487 13.94 -17.56 -30.85
C TYR A 487 14.94 -16.94 -31.82
N HIS A 488 14.74 -17.12 -33.13
CA HIS A 488 15.57 -16.49 -34.15
C HIS A 488 15.32 -14.99 -34.20
N LEU A 489 14.04 -14.58 -34.18
CA LEU A 489 13.66 -13.17 -34.15
C LEU A 489 14.12 -12.48 -32.87
N GLN A 490 13.94 -13.11 -31.70
CA GLN A 490 14.40 -12.57 -30.42
C GLN A 490 15.92 -12.37 -30.40
N GLN A 491 16.68 -13.33 -30.93
CA GLN A 491 18.14 -13.20 -31.01
C GLN A 491 18.57 -12.10 -31.98
N ALA A 492 17.96 -12.01 -33.16
CA ALA A 492 18.23 -10.93 -34.10
C ALA A 492 17.96 -9.56 -33.47
N TYR A 493 16.81 -9.41 -32.80
CA TYR A 493 16.42 -8.15 -32.19
C TYR A 493 17.31 -7.77 -30.99
N ARG A 494 17.67 -8.74 -30.16
CA ARG A 494 18.65 -8.58 -29.08
C ARG A 494 20.00 -8.08 -29.58
N LEU A 495 20.53 -8.72 -30.62
CA LEU A 495 21.83 -8.34 -31.19
C LEU A 495 21.77 -6.94 -31.82
N TYR A 496 20.67 -6.60 -32.48
CA TYR A 496 20.41 -5.25 -32.98
C TYR A 496 20.41 -4.21 -31.86
N THR A 497 19.66 -4.45 -30.78
CA THR A 497 19.56 -3.50 -29.67
C THR A 497 20.87 -3.37 -28.86
N LEU A 498 21.66 -4.43 -28.74
CA LEU A 498 23.03 -4.35 -28.19
C LEU A 498 23.96 -3.49 -29.05
N ALA A 499 23.88 -3.61 -30.38
CA ALA A 499 24.63 -2.76 -31.29
C ALA A 499 24.17 -1.30 -31.19
N LEU A 500 22.85 -1.05 -31.09
CA LEU A 500 22.28 0.28 -30.89
C LEU A 500 22.73 0.91 -29.56
N ALA A 501 22.96 0.10 -28.52
CA ALA A 501 23.48 0.55 -27.24
C ALA A 501 24.97 0.92 -27.26
N GLY A 502 25.67 0.70 -28.38
CA GLY A 502 27.13 0.84 -28.49
C GLY A 502 27.91 -0.34 -27.88
N GLU A 503 27.23 -1.45 -27.56
CA GLU A 503 27.78 -2.59 -26.81
C GLU A 503 27.59 -3.94 -27.55
N PRO A 504 27.99 -4.05 -28.83
CA PRO A 504 27.76 -5.26 -29.63
C PRO A 504 28.52 -6.48 -29.09
N ASP A 505 27.87 -7.65 -29.06
CA ASP A 505 28.53 -8.94 -28.80
C ASP A 505 28.91 -9.61 -30.12
N LEU A 506 30.09 -9.30 -30.64
CA LEU A 506 30.57 -9.76 -31.95
C LEU A 506 30.59 -11.29 -32.07
N SER A 507 30.90 -12.00 -30.97
CA SER A 507 30.92 -13.46 -30.95
C SER A 507 29.53 -14.04 -31.20
N SER A 508 28.51 -13.55 -30.49
CA SER A 508 27.12 -13.95 -30.71
C SER A 508 26.58 -13.52 -32.08
N MET A 509 26.99 -12.35 -32.58
CA MET A 509 26.64 -11.90 -33.94
C MET A 509 27.20 -12.81 -35.03
N ASN A 510 28.49 -13.14 -34.95
CA ASN A 510 29.13 -14.05 -35.90
C ASN A 510 28.53 -15.46 -35.80
N ARG A 511 28.30 -15.95 -34.58
CA ARG A 511 27.62 -17.24 -34.37
C ARG A 511 26.23 -17.27 -35.03
N PHE A 512 25.46 -16.19 -34.91
CA PHE A 512 24.12 -16.08 -35.52
C PHE A 512 24.21 -15.99 -37.04
N ARG A 513 25.14 -15.19 -37.58
CA ARG A 513 25.38 -15.02 -39.03
C ARG A 513 25.76 -16.33 -39.73
N GLU A 514 26.58 -17.16 -39.10
CA GLU A 514 27.03 -18.43 -39.67
C GLU A 514 25.97 -19.56 -39.57
N GLN A 515 24.83 -19.33 -38.90
CA GLN A 515 23.76 -20.33 -38.84
C GLN A 515 23.04 -20.45 -40.19
N LYS A 516 22.96 -21.68 -40.70
CA LYS A 516 22.16 -22.00 -41.89
C LYS A 516 20.72 -22.30 -41.48
N GLY A 517 19.75 -21.93 -42.31
CA GLY A 517 18.33 -22.20 -42.05
C GLY A 517 17.77 -21.38 -40.89
N LEU A 518 18.12 -20.09 -40.80
CA LEU A 518 17.39 -19.12 -39.99
C LEU A 518 15.97 -18.93 -40.54
N SER A 519 15.05 -18.52 -39.67
CA SER A 519 13.68 -18.21 -40.10
C SER A 519 13.68 -16.96 -40.96
N SER A 520 13.05 -17.02 -42.13
CA SER A 520 12.84 -15.89 -43.04
C SER A 520 11.68 -15.01 -42.62
#